data_AF-A0ABD1CXY5-F1
#
_entry.id   AF-A0ABD1CXY5-F1
#
_cell.length_a   1.000
_cell.length_b   1.000
_cell.length_c   1.000
_cell.angle_alpha   90.00
_cell.angle_beta   90.00
_cell.angle_gamma   90.00
#
_symmetry.space_group_name_H-M   'P 1'
#
loop_
_entity.id
_entity.type
_entity.pdbx_description
1 polymer ?
#
loop_
_entity_poly.entity_id
_entity_poly.type
_entity_poly.pdbx_seq_one_letter_code
_entity_poly.pdbx_strand_id
1 'polypeptide(L)'
;MEEFEEETFWQKAKVQLKCDVPLHLQKVLVRTGYLNSALKDLTDAQIDKIEMDIRRLPELVNLPPGHPNVKSICGKFVEHSKDFAIMSGERALLLNLAKAVQDKGWPYFTKSRARAGSQRGDDRDETALRTKLIDHFTQRSDMSEDFLLKSAAHFNQLRPQQQACSDHMSIVWSTKCMQH
;
A
#
# COMPACT_ATOMS: atom_id res chain seq x y z
N MET A 1 -3.22 0.82 -4.43
CA MET A 1 -2.60 -0.49 -4.75
C MET A 1 -1.64 -0.77 -3.61
N GLU A 2 -1.94 -1.73 -2.73
CA GLU A 2 -1.00 -2.12 -1.68
C GLU A 2 0.23 -2.73 -2.37
N GLU A 3 1.39 -2.14 -2.13
CA GLU A 3 2.67 -2.62 -2.68
C GLU A 3 3.01 -3.93 -1.97
N PHE A 4 3.04 -5.04 -2.71
CA PHE A 4 3.42 -6.34 -2.16
C PHE A 4 4.93 -6.35 -1.92
N GLU A 5 5.33 -6.16 -0.66
CA GLU A 5 6.72 -6.31 -0.24
C GLU A 5 7.07 -7.80 -0.11
N GLU A 6 7.59 -8.38 -1.20
CA GLU A 6 8.02 -9.79 -1.28
C GLU A 6 9.02 -10.15 -0.16
N GLU A 7 9.95 -9.25 0.17
CA GLU A 7 10.93 -9.47 1.24
C GLU A 7 10.27 -9.63 2.62
N THR A 8 9.28 -8.79 2.92
CA THR A 8 8.51 -8.86 4.17
C THR A 8 7.73 -10.17 4.27
N PHE A 9 7.21 -10.68 3.15
CA PHE A 9 6.54 -11.98 3.11
C PHE A 9 7.51 -13.11 3.51
N TRP A 10 8.67 -13.20 2.87
CA TRP A 10 9.63 -14.28 3.11
C TRP A 10 10.22 -14.25 4.53
N GLN A 11 10.45 -13.06 5.10
CA GLN A 11 10.87 -12.91 6.49
C GLN A 11 9.85 -13.49 7.47
N LYS A 12 8.56 -13.22 7.26
CA LYS A 12 7.49 -13.79 8.10
C LYS A 12 7.30 -15.27 7.86
N ALA A 13 7.41 -15.74 6.62
CA ALA A 13 7.38 -17.16 6.28
C ALA A 13 8.49 -17.92 7.03
N LYS A 14 9.72 -17.39 7.05
CA LYS A 14 10.84 -17.95 7.81
C LYS A 14 10.51 -18.09 9.31
N VAL A 15 9.92 -17.06 9.91
CA VAL A 15 9.53 -17.08 11.33
C VAL A 15 8.47 -18.14 11.61
N GLN A 16 7.47 -18.30 10.73
CA GLN A 16 6.40 -19.28 10.92
C GLN A 16 6.89 -20.73 10.68
N LEU A 17 7.71 -20.93 9.64
CA LEU A 17 8.21 -22.26 9.26
C LEU A 17 9.40 -22.72 10.10
N LYS A 18 10.06 -21.79 10.81
CA LYS A 18 11.32 -22.01 11.56
C LYS A 18 12.47 -22.54 10.68
N CYS A 19 12.38 -22.32 9.38
CA CYS A 19 13.39 -22.68 8.40
C CYS A 19 13.36 -21.70 7.22
N ASP A 20 14.48 -21.62 6.50
CA ASP A 20 14.57 -20.80 5.30
C ASP A 20 13.95 -21.52 4.10
N VAL A 21 13.11 -20.81 3.36
CA VAL A 21 12.60 -21.31 2.07
C VAL A 21 13.71 -21.19 1.03
N PRO A 22 14.12 -22.28 0.35
CA PRO A 22 15.13 -22.22 -0.70
C PRO A 22 14.82 -21.15 -1.77
N LEU A 23 15.84 -20.38 -2.15
CA LEU A 23 15.71 -19.25 -3.09
C LEU A 23 15.05 -19.65 -4.42
N HIS A 24 15.34 -20.86 -4.91
CA HIS A 24 14.77 -21.35 -6.16
C HIS A 24 13.24 -21.57 -6.03
N LEU A 25 12.75 -22.08 -4.88
CA LEU A 25 11.32 -22.22 -4.63
C LEU A 25 10.61 -20.87 -4.53
N GLN A 26 11.26 -19.87 -3.91
CA GLN A 26 10.72 -18.51 -3.87
C GLN A 26 10.51 -17.98 -5.30
N LYS A 27 11.52 -18.13 -6.16
CA LYS A 27 11.44 -17.74 -7.57
C LYS A 27 10.38 -18.53 -8.34
N VAL A 28 10.26 -19.83 -8.09
CA VAL A 28 9.23 -20.68 -8.72
C VAL A 28 7.84 -20.17 -8.38
N LEU A 29 7.55 -19.88 -7.11
CA LEU A 29 6.24 -19.37 -6.67
C LEU A 29 5.92 -17.98 -7.25
N VAL A 30 6.91 -17.10 -7.34
CA VAL A 30 6.77 -15.78 -7.99
C VAL A 30 6.48 -15.94 -9.48
N ARG A 31 7.26 -16.77 -10.18
CA ARG A 31 7.16 -16.96 -11.63
C ARG A 31 5.89 -17.65 -12.08
N THR A 32 5.40 -18.61 -11.29
CA THR A 32 4.13 -19.30 -11.54
C THR A 32 2.92 -18.50 -11.06
N GLY A 33 3.13 -17.37 -10.37
CA GLY A 33 2.05 -16.52 -9.86
C GLY A 33 1.32 -17.11 -8.65
N TYR A 34 1.85 -18.17 -8.03
CA TYR A 34 1.26 -18.81 -6.85
C TYR A 34 1.55 -18.05 -5.54
N LEU A 35 2.43 -17.05 -5.57
CA LEU A 35 2.65 -16.15 -4.45
C LEU A 35 1.51 -15.12 -4.33
N ASN A 36 0.32 -15.60 -3.95
CA ASN A 36 -0.89 -14.80 -3.79
C ASN A 36 -1.78 -15.35 -2.67
N SER A 37 -2.96 -14.74 -2.45
CA SER A 37 -3.89 -15.13 -1.38
C SER A 37 -4.45 -16.56 -1.50
N ALA A 38 -4.38 -17.19 -2.68
CA ALA A 38 -4.73 -18.58 -2.92
C ALA A 38 -3.66 -19.58 -2.46
N LEU A 39 -2.49 -19.11 -2.01
CA LEU A 39 -1.43 -19.97 -1.45
C LEU A 39 -1.94 -20.79 -0.24
N LYS A 40 -2.97 -20.31 0.47
CA LYS A 40 -3.64 -21.04 1.55
C LYS A 40 -4.31 -22.35 1.09
N ASP A 41 -4.66 -22.44 -0.19
CA ASP A 41 -5.39 -23.56 -0.80
C ASP A 41 -4.45 -24.49 -1.60
N LEU A 42 -3.14 -24.36 -1.41
CA LEU A 42 -2.14 -25.16 -2.10
C LEU A 42 -2.24 -26.63 -1.67
N THR A 43 -2.37 -27.52 -2.66
CA THR A 43 -2.41 -28.98 -2.49
C THR A 43 -1.32 -29.63 -3.33
N ASP A 44 -1.04 -30.92 -3.09
CA ASP A 44 -0.09 -31.67 -3.92
C ASP A 44 -0.40 -31.60 -5.42
N ALA A 45 -1.68 -31.66 -5.79
CA ALA A 45 -2.10 -31.52 -7.19
C ALA A 45 -1.81 -30.11 -7.77
N GLN A 46 -1.78 -29.07 -6.94
CA GLN A 46 -1.33 -27.74 -7.38
C GLN A 46 0.19 -27.66 -7.47
N ILE A 47 0.92 -28.35 -6.61
CA ILE A 47 2.38 -28.45 -6.70
C ILE A 47 2.78 -29.15 -8.01
N ASP A 48 2.06 -30.20 -8.42
CA ASP A 48 2.27 -30.83 -9.74
C ASP A 48 2.05 -29.85 -10.91
N LYS A 49 1.05 -28.98 -10.80
CA LYS A 49 0.80 -27.93 -11.81
C LYS A 49 1.94 -26.91 -11.85
N ILE A 50 2.44 -26.48 -10.69
CA ILE A 50 3.60 -25.59 -10.59
C ILE A 50 4.81 -26.22 -11.31
N GLU A 51 5.09 -27.52 -11.09
CA GLU A 51 6.16 -28.21 -11.81
C GLU A 51 5.95 -28.18 -13.33
N MET A 52 4.74 -28.50 -13.78
CA MET A 52 4.40 -28.48 -15.20
C MET A 52 4.55 -27.09 -15.83
N ASP A 53 4.15 -26.04 -15.11
CA ASP A 53 4.25 -24.66 -15.58
C ASP A 53 5.72 -24.24 -15.74
N ILE A 54 6.57 -24.54 -14.76
CA ILE A 54 8.02 -24.29 -14.85
C ILE A 54 8.65 -25.05 -16.03
N ARG A 55 8.28 -26.32 -16.24
CA ARG A 55 8.76 -27.12 -17.38
C ARG A 55 8.37 -26.51 -18.73
N ARG A 56 7.31 -25.70 -18.78
CA ARG A 56 6.76 -25.08 -19.99
C ARG A 56 7.14 -23.61 -20.17
N LEU A 57 7.86 -23.01 -19.22
CA LEU A 57 8.25 -21.60 -19.30
C LEU A 57 9.08 -21.34 -20.58
N PRO A 58 8.60 -20.48 -21.50
CA PRO A 58 9.29 -20.23 -22.77
C PRO A 58 10.73 -19.70 -22.58
N GLU A 59 10.94 -18.93 -21.51
CA GLU A 59 12.25 -18.38 -21.14
C GLU A 59 13.26 -19.44 -20.68
N LEU A 60 12.82 -20.67 -20.37
CA LEU A 60 13.68 -21.76 -19.90
C LEU A 60 13.79 -22.94 -20.88
N VAL A 61 12.76 -23.20 -21.70
CA VAL A 61 12.67 -24.40 -22.54
C VAL A 61 13.75 -24.48 -23.62
N ASN A 62 14.14 -23.34 -24.20
CA ASN A 62 15.10 -23.27 -25.30
C ASN A 62 16.53 -22.94 -24.86
N LEU A 63 16.79 -22.93 -23.55
CA LEU A 63 18.11 -22.62 -23.03
C LEU A 63 19.04 -23.84 -23.07
N PRO A 64 20.35 -23.61 -23.27
CA PRO A 64 21.33 -24.70 -23.23
C PRO A 64 21.39 -25.35 -21.83
N PRO A 65 21.80 -26.63 -21.75
CA PRO A 65 21.98 -27.31 -20.48
C PRO A 65 22.89 -26.53 -19.53
N GLY A 66 22.46 -26.43 -18.27
CA GLY A 66 23.23 -25.76 -17.22
C GLY A 66 23.29 -24.24 -17.33
N HIS A 67 22.46 -23.62 -18.18
CA HIS A 67 22.33 -22.17 -18.30
C HIS A 67 22.04 -21.53 -16.91
N PRO A 68 22.64 -20.37 -16.58
CA PRO A 68 22.47 -19.72 -15.29
C PRO A 68 21.01 -19.48 -14.88
N ASN A 69 20.14 -19.11 -15.83
CA ASN A 69 18.70 -18.92 -15.56
C ASN A 69 17.99 -20.22 -15.16
N VAL A 70 18.32 -21.35 -15.79
CA VAL A 70 17.79 -22.66 -15.42
C VAL A 70 18.23 -23.01 -14.01
N LYS A 71 19.52 -22.86 -13.70
CA LYS A 71 20.05 -23.11 -12.35
C LYS A 71 19.46 -22.20 -11.27
N SER A 72 19.16 -20.96 -11.64
CA SER A 72 18.60 -19.94 -10.75
C SER A 72 17.16 -20.23 -10.34
N ILE A 73 16.35 -20.77 -11.26
CA ILE A 73 14.91 -21.03 -11.05
C ILE A 73 14.65 -22.50 -10.71
N CYS A 74 15.22 -23.43 -11.45
CA CYS A 74 15.01 -24.87 -11.26
C CYS A 74 15.94 -25.49 -10.21
N GLY A 75 16.93 -24.74 -9.72
CA GLY A 75 17.89 -25.21 -8.71
C GLY A 75 19.23 -25.65 -9.31
N LYS A 76 20.26 -25.73 -8.44
CA LYS A 76 21.66 -25.88 -8.85
C LYS A 76 21.97 -27.16 -9.64
N PHE A 77 21.21 -28.22 -9.39
CA PHE A 77 21.43 -29.56 -9.94
C PHE A 77 20.62 -29.86 -11.19
N VAL A 78 19.75 -28.93 -11.62
CA VAL A 78 18.90 -29.12 -12.79
C VAL A 78 19.58 -28.54 -14.03
N GLU A 79 19.81 -29.38 -15.03
CA GLU A 79 20.46 -28.98 -16.29
C GLU A 79 19.44 -28.48 -17.32
N HIS A 80 18.25 -29.10 -17.38
CA HIS A 80 17.16 -28.72 -18.27
C HIS A 80 15.89 -28.44 -17.49
N SER A 81 15.09 -27.46 -17.94
CA SER A 81 13.80 -27.16 -17.30
C SER A 81 12.84 -28.34 -17.30
N LYS A 82 12.95 -29.24 -18.29
CA LYS A 82 12.13 -30.46 -18.42
C LYS A 82 12.31 -31.44 -17.27
N ASP A 83 13.49 -31.45 -16.65
CA ASP A 83 13.85 -32.36 -15.56
C ASP A 83 13.53 -31.76 -14.18
N PHE A 84 12.98 -30.54 -14.15
CA PHE A 84 12.60 -29.89 -12.91
C PHE A 84 11.54 -30.71 -12.17
N ALA A 85 11.80 -31.03 -10.91
CA ALA A 85 10.85 -31.68 -10.01
C ALA A 85 11.05 -31.12 -8.60
N ILE A 86 9.96 -30.89 -7.87
CA ILE A 86 10.00 -30.42 -6.49
C ILE A 86 10.18 -31.65 -5.59
N MET A 87 11.26 -31.65 -4.81
CA MET A 87 11.61 -32.79 -3.96
C MET A 87 10.61 -32.97 -2.82
N SER A 88 10.45 -34.18 -2.30
CA SER A 88 9.48 -34.48 -1.22
C SER A 88 9.60 -33.55 0.00
N GLY A 89 10.83 -33.20 0.42
CA GLY A 89 11.06 -32.26 1.51
C GLY A 89 10.61 -30.82 1.18
N GLU A 90 10.77 -30.41 -0.07
CA GLU A 90 10.32 -29.11 -0.57
C GLU A 90 8.80 -29.06 -0.71
N ARG A 91 8.18 -30.15 -1.13
CA ARG A 91 6.71 -30.29 -1.16
C ARG A 91 6.12 -30.11 0.24
N ALA A 92 6.67 -30.83 1.22
CA ALA A 92 6.24 -30.70 2.61
C ALA A 92 6.42 -29.26 3.13
N LEU A 93 7.50 -28.58 2.74
CA LEU A 93 7.73 -27.18 3.07
C LEU A 93 6.67 -26.25 2.47
N LEU A 94 6.31 -26.44 1.20
CA LEU A 94 5.27 -25.66 0.52
C LEU A 94 3.89 -25.87 1.15
N LEU A 95 3.55 -27.12 1.52
CA LEU A 95 2.31 -27.41 2.22
C LEU A 95 2.27 -26.80 3.63
N ASN A 96 3.40 -26.81 4.35
CA ASN A 96 3.52 -26.12 5.63
C ASN A 96 3.39 -24.60 5.49
N LEU A 97 3.91 -24.03 4.40
CA LEU A 97 3.73 -22.61 4.10
C LEU A 97 2.25 -22.30 3.83
N ALA A 98 1.57 -23.12 3.03
CA ALA A 98 0.14 -22.98 2.77
C ALA A 98 -0.68 -23.02 4.06
N LYS A 99 -0.36 -23.97 4.94
CA LYS A 99 -0.97 -24.07 6.28
C LYS A 99 -0.70 -22.83 7.14
N ALA A 100 0.52 -22.31 7.14
CA ALA A 100 0.85 -21.08 7.87
C ALA A 100 0.05 -19.87 7.35
N VAL A 101 -0.16 -19.79 6.04
CA VAL A 101 -1.01 -18.76 5.40
C VAL A 101 -2.48 -18.96 5.74
N GLN A 102 -2.95 -20.20 5.82
CA GLN A 102 -4.30 -20.53 6.26
C GLN A 102 -4.53 -20.12 7.72
N ASP A 103 -3.58 -20.40 8.61
CA ASP A 103 -3.69 -20.16 10.06
C ASP A 103 -3.58 -18.66 10.43
N LYS A 104 -2.71 -17.90 9.76
CA LYS A 104 -2.48 -16.47 10.06
C LYS A 104 -3.26 -15.53 9.13
N GLY A 105 -3.69 -16.01 7.98
CA GLY A 105 -4.28 -15.23 6.90
C GLY A 105 -3.24 -14.50 6.04
N TRP A 106 -3.54 -14.35 4.76
CA TRP A 106 -2.70 -13.62 3.79
C TRP A 106 -2.27 -12.20 4.26
N PRO A 107 -3.14 -11.38 4.88
CA PRO A 107 -2.76 -10.04 5.32
C PRO A 107 -1.67 -10.03 6.40
N TYR A 108 -1.53 -11.10 7.18
CA TYR A 108 -0.44 -11.21 8.15
C TYR A 108 0.91 -11.15 7.45
N PHE A 109 1.04 -11.79 6.28
CA PHE A 109 2.30 -11.86 5.55
C PHE A 109 2.57 -10.58 4.75
N THR A 110 1.55 -9.98 4.15
CA THR A 110 1.71 -8.80 3.27
C THR A 110 1.75 -7.47 3.99
N LYS A 111 1.09 -7.32 5.15
CA LYS A 111 1.12 -6.04 5.87
C LYS A 111 2.50 -5.78 6.42
N SER A 112 3.24 -4.86 5.82
CA SER A 112 4.41 -4.29 6.47
C SER A 112 3.95 -3.78 7.83
N ARG A 113 4.63 -4.22 8.91
CA ARG A 113 4.28 -3.78 10.26
C ARG A 113 4.67 -2.30 10.27
N ALA A 114 3.75 -1.42 9.87
CA ALA A 114 3.84 -0.01 10.19
C ALA A 114 4.17 0.01 11.67
N ARG A 115 5.34 0.54 12.01
CA ARG A 115 5.87 0.54 13.38
C ARG A 115 4.89 1.29 14.27
N ALA A 116 3.89 0.59 14.78
CA ALA A 116 3.10 1.02 15.92
C ALA A 116 4.02 0.83 17.14
N GLY A 117 4.73 1.91 17.51
CA GLY A 117 5.48 1.97 18.77
C GLY A 117 6.93 2.43 18.67
N SER A 118 7.14 3.70 18.33
CA SER A 118 8.04 4.53 19.16
C SER A 118 7.19 5.60 19.85
N GLN A 119 6.27 5.16 20.70
CA GLN A 119 5.78 5.98 21.82
C GLN A 119 6.74 5.76 22.98
N ARG A 120 7.87 6.47 22.95
CA ARG A 120 8.53 6.96 24.15
C ARG A 120 8.59 8.47 23.94
N GLY A 121 7.85 9.18 24.78
CA GLY A 121 7.39 10.53 24.55
C GLY A 121 8.49 11.57 24.37
N ASP A 122 8.13 12.59 23.61
CA ASP A 122 8.19 13.95 24.14
C ASP A 122 6.89 14.68 23.73
N ASP A 123 5.83 14.53 24.54
CA ASP A 123 4.53 15.22 24.34
C ASP A 123 4.65 16.76 24.33
N ARG A 124 5.82 17.29 24.73
CA ARG A 124 6.13 18.73 24.66
C ARG A 124 6.31 19.21 23.23
N ASP A 125 6.80 18.37 22.32
CA ASP A 125 7.08 18.81 20.95
C ASP A 125 5.82 18.83 20.09
N GLU A 126 4.87 17.91 20.28
CA GLU A 126 3.64 17.91 19.49
C GLU A 126 2.73 19.10 19.85
N THR A 127 2.62 19.41 21.14
CA THR A 127 1.88 20.61 21.60
C THR A 127 2.58 21.89 21.17
N ALA A 128 3.91 21.97 21.27
CA ALA A 128 4.67 23.12 20.77
C ALA A 128 4.59 23.30 19.25
N LEU A 129 4.56 22.19 18.49
CA LEU A 129 4.37 22.22 17.03
C LEU A 129 2.96 22.66 16.67
N ARG A 130 1.93 22.19 17.38
CA ARG A 130 0.54 22.65 17.18
C ARG A 130 0.40 24.14 17.52
N THR A 131 1.00 24.61 18.60
CA THR A 131 1.00 26.04 18.96
C THR A 131 1.74 26.87 17.90
N LYS A 132 2.91 26.43 17.43
CA LYS A 132 3.65 27.12 16.36
C LYS A 132 2.89 27.14 15.02
N LEU A 133 2.16 26.07 14.69
CA LEU A 133 1.30 26.02 13.51
C LEU A 133 0.13 27.00 13.64
N ILE A 134 -0.53 27.03 14.80
CA ILE A 134 -1.61 27.97 15.08
C ILE A 134 -1.08 29.42 15.04
N ASP A 135 0.06 29.71 15.68
CA ASP A 135 0.68 31.04 15.65
C ASP A 135 1.10 31.45 14.24
N HIS A 136 1.66 30.55 13.44
CA HIS A 136 2.04 30.83 12.05
C HIS A 136 0.83 31.17 11.18
N PHE A 137 -0.28 30.45 11.33
CA PHE A 137 -1.51 30.75 10.60
C PHE A 137 -2.23 31.99 11.15
N THR A 138 -2.17 32.24 12.46
CA THR A 138 -2.75 33.44 13.09
C THR A 138 -1.96 34.69 12.69
N GLN A 139 -0.62 34.66 12.70
CA GLN A 139 0.22 35.75 12.18
C GLN A 139 -0.01 36.02 10.69
N ARG A 140 -0.24 34.98 9.88
CA ARG A 140 -0.61 35.14 8.47
C ARG A 140 -2.02 35.71 8.28
N SER A 141 -2.91 35.48 9.23
CA SER A 141 -4.28 36.00 9.22
C SER A 141 -4.31 37.47 9.66
N ASP A 142 -3.53 37.84 10.67
CA ASP A 142 -3.35 39.23 11.12
C ASP A 142 -2.63 40.11 10.08
N MET A 143 -1.69 39.55 9.31
CA MET A 143 -1.09 40.26 8.17
C MET A 143 -2.10 40.57 7.05
N SER A 144 -3.22 39.84 6.97
CA SER A 144 -4.30 40.08 6.01
C SER A 144 -5.26 41.16 6.48
N GLU A 145 -5.53 41.28 7.79
CA GLU A 145 -6.42 42.33 8.31
C GLU A 145 -5.74 43.71 8.34
N ASP A 146 -4.44 43.79 8.64
CA ASP A 146 -3.69 45.06 8.56
C ASP A 146 -3.52 45.59 7.12
N PHE A 147 -3.50 44.69 6.13
CA PHE A 147 -3.47 45.06 4.71
C PHE A 147 -4.86 45.53 4.23
N LEU A 148 -5.94 44.94 4.75
CA LEU A 148 -7.32 45.37 4.47
C LEU A 148 -7.68 46.68 5.19
N LEU A 149 -7.21 46.91 6.42
CA LEU A 149 -7.40 48.18 7.15
C LEU A 149 -6.64 49.35 6.50
N LYS A 150 -5.40 49.12 6.04
CA LYS A 150 -4.63 50.16 5.29
C LYS A 150 -5.24 50.46 3.92
N SER A 151 -5.84 49.47 3.27
CA SER A 151 -6.57 49.67 2.00
C SER A 151 -7.89 50.43 2.19
N ALA A 152 -8.61 50.17 3.29
CA ALA A 152 -9.85 50.87 3.63
C ALA A 152 -9.61 52.32 4.11
N ALA A 153 -8.48 52.59 4.79
CA ALA A 153 -8.11 53.94 5.22
C ALA A 153 -7.71 54.86 4.05
N HIS A 154 -7.19 54.31 2.95
CA HIS A 154 -6.86 55.10 1.75
C HIS A 154 -8.10 55.45 0.90
N PHE A 155 -9.15 54.61 0.93
CA PHE A 155 -10.38 54.83 0.16
C PHE A 155 -11.35 55.82 0.82
N ASN A 156 -11.28 56.02 2.14
CA ASN A 156 -12.14 56.94 2.90
C ASN A 156 -11.68 58.41 2.92
N GLN A 157 -10.61 58.78 2.20
CA GLN A 157 -10.23 60.18 1.99
C GLN A 157 -10.89 60.82 0.75
N LEU A 158 -11.67 60.06 -0.03
CA LEU A 158 -12.32 60.57 -1.24
C LEU A 158 -13.82 60.26 -1.28
N ARG A 159 -14.58 60.69 -0.26
CA ARG A 159 -15.98 61.16 -0.46
C ARG A 159 -16.58 61.74 0.82
N PRO A 160 -16.82 63.06 0.87
CA PRO A 160 -17.90 63.59 1.67
C PRO A 160 -19.23 63.50 0.90
N GLN A 161 -20.30 63.43 1.69
CA GLN A 161 -21.67 63.91 1.43
C GLN A 161 -22.80 62.93 1.11
N GLN A 162 -23.77 62.98 2.04
CA GLN A 162 -25.23 62.83 1.94
C GLN A 162 -25.75 61.39 1.94
N GLN A 163 -26.21 60.84 3.06
CA GLN A 163 -27.34 61.23 3.92
C GLN A 163 -28.68 61.26 3.18
N ALA A 164 -29.57 60.36 3.65
CA ALA A 164 -30.99 60.56 3.88
C ALA A 164 -31.97 59.78 2.98
N CYS A 165 -32.91 59.15 3.71
CA CYS A 165 -34.27 58.80 3.31
C CYS A 165 -34.42 57.56 2.42
N SER A 166 -35.38 56.68 2.62
CA SER A 166 -36.35 56.46 3.71
C SER A 166 -37.00 55.12 3.40
N ASP A 167 -37.37 54.45 4.47
CA ASP A 167 -38.40 53.41 4.56
C ASP A 167 -39.54 53.54 3.55
N HIS A 168 -39.88 52.45 2.82
CA HIS A 168 -41.27 52.12 2.53
C HIS A 168 -41.48 50.69 1.99
N MET A 169 -42.34 49.95 2.70
CA MET A 169 -43.22 48.84 2.27
C MET A 169 -42.53 47.53 1.85
N SER A 170 -42.59 46.41 2.57
CA SER A 170 -43.71 45.70 3.19
C SER A 170 -44.75 45.15 2.19
N ILE A 171 -44.97 43.82 2.31
CA ILE A 171 -46.08 43.00 1.78
C ILE A 171 -45.96 42.69 0.26
N VAL A 172 -45.95 41.44 -0.23
CA VAL A 172 -47.14 40.60 -0.56
C VAL A 172 -46.71 39.37 -1.42
N TRP A 173 -47.18 38.17 -1.02
CA TRP A 173 -47.45 36.90 -1.77
C TRP A 173 -46.29 35.94 -2.10
N SER A 174 -46.25 34.70 -1.59
CA SER A 174 -47.21 33.57 -1.56
C SER A 174 -47.38 32.85 -2.90
N THR A 175 -46.76 31.65 -2.96
CA THR A 175 -47.17 30.41 -3.65
C THR A 175 -47.51 30.46 -5.14
N LYS A 176 -46.86 29.61 -5.97
CA LYS A 176 -47.40 28.34 -6.52
C LYS A 176 -46.51 27.77 -7.64
N CYS A 177 -46.68 26.46 -7.86
CA CYS A 177 -46.48 25.68 -9.11
C CYS A 177 -45.19 24.84 -9.24
N MET A 178 -45.28 23.62 -8.72
CA MET A 178 -44.73 22.39 -9.32
C MET A 178 -45.47 22.04 -10.62
N GLN A 179 -44.78 21.22 -11.43
CA GLN A 179 -45.18 20.46 -12.63
C GLN A 179 -44.90 21.16 -13.97
N HIS A 180 -43.84 20.69 -14.62
CA HIS A 180 -43.96 19.91 -15.85
C HIS A 180 -42.92 18.78 -15.86
#